data_AF-A0A9N9CT11-F1
#
_entry.id   AF-A0A9N9CT11-F1
#
_cell.length_a   1.000
_cell.length_b   1.000
_cell.length_c   1.000
_cell.angle_alpha   90.00
_cell.angle_beta   90.00
_cell.angle_gamma   90.00
#
_symmetry.space_group_name_H-M   'P 1'
#
loop_
_entity.id
_entity.type
_entity.pdbx_description
1 polymer ?
#
loop_
_entity_poly.entity_id
_entity_poly.type
_entity_poly.pdbx_seq_one_letter_code
_entity_poly.pdbx_strand_id
1 'polypeptide(L)'
;MSTTPSTSPATTPDLENSLKYGNDNVKAIYLRNILTEHPTKKRRIEQGWKSYTASDGHSVELPSQIIDMLESGKFVPDNCIDFQNAFQNLSARQSITLPHFGQEPKHFAEGYQGKALLVTGQMIDIWDKLSADSDHSIKRVLSGPMGVDKSYITYFLAVKAYAEGWLMLYIADAAELSLNTSEEAGMVICKYFLALNKDILTGAELELLVKNENVDYSSSKVAGKILGNLLKQVDRKTLLIIDEHGVLFEKDPVPERLYILKPLMNLTFWAEHYKGVRVILTGTAHAKYEMIYMKNVNELDPNTTDVNDFQEVLKIFENERIDQLLVIVQSYYNSLQKNEKIRYYDSLTSMFLPSKPIVQFEWTFLDLGLIIGSLNGDQFEEALFNRLVCKSNTTIQFNITDLNNKNRNVVMLQFDDYAIIKSSGLSLGPGFNKVLSRGFDRYPRFDYMLGPIFIQVSVSDFVTHNSKPSTNIRQAFEVMSAQAGISQMQINGRNQIEMYLDEMYGSGHSAEIDSRNKFVVTQNGRHVPGFRIAYIRGSPGISKHPRKVHEFPDVAHVTFEEITRQLFRNIV
;
A
#
# COMPACT_ATOMS: atom_id res chain seq x y z
N MET A 1 -38.02 46.70 46.57
CA MET A 1 -37.00 46.33 45.57
C MET A 1 -36.25 45.14 46.14
N SER A 2 -36.27 44.00 45.44
CA SER A 2 -35.76 42.73 45.97
C SER A 2 -34.23 42.67 45.93
N THR A 3 -33.67 42.06 46.96
CA THR A 3 -32.29 41.59 47.05
C THR A 3 -32.30 40.07 47.13
N THR A 4 -31.68 39.42 46.15
CA THR A 4 -31.02 38.09 46.24
C THR A 4 -29.85 38.17 47.24
N PRO A 5 -29.23 37.08 47.80
CA PRO A 5 -28.78 35.86 47.08
C PRO A 5 -28.52 34.52 47.87
N SER A 6 -28.08 33.49 47.11
CA SER A 6 -27.00 32.48 47.32
C SER A 6 -27.09 31.20 48.21
N THR A 7 -26.72 30.07 47.55
CA THR A 7 -25.79 28.95 47.90
C THR A 7 -26.16 27.72 48.80
N SER A 8 -26.18 26.53 48.14
CA SER A 8 -25.64 25.15 48.45
C SER A 8 -25.74 24.48 49.85
N PRO A 9 -25.32 23.20 50.04
CA PRO A 9 -25.84 21.93 49.51
C PRO A 9 -26.23 20.89 50.61
N ALA A 10 -26.87 19.80 50.18
CA ALA A 10 -27.03 18.48 50.84
C ALA A 10 -27.87 18.35 52.13
N THR A 11 -28.98 17.61 52.04
CA THR A 11 -29.22 16.40 52.87
C THR A 11 -30.44 15.66 52.33
N THR A 12 -30.35 14.33 52.31
CA THR A 12 -31.43 13.37 52.05
C THR A 12 -32.30 13.24 53.30
N PRO A 13 -33.49 13.87 53.31
CA PRO A 13 -34.65 13.24 53.95
C PRO A 13 -35.94 13.29 53.10
N ASP A 14 -35.89 13.68 51.82
CA ASP A 14 -37.10 13.96 51.02
C ASP A 14 -37.78 12.75 50.35
N LEU A 15 -37.18 11.56 50.40
CA LEU A 15 -37.69 10.39 49.70
C LEU A 15 -38.92 9.77 50.40
N GLU A 16 -38.90 9.67 51.73
CA GLU A 16 -40.05 9.14 52.50
C GLU A 16 -41.24 10.09 52.52
N ASN A 17 -40.99 11.40 52.58
CA ASN A 17 -42.06 12.40 52.58
C ASN A 17 -42.74 12.51 51.22
N SER A 18 -41.97 12.39 50.11
CA SER A 18 -42.52 12.35 48.76
C SER A 18 -43.34 11.08 48.48
N LEU A 19 -42.97 9.94 49.08
CA LEU A 19 -43.73 8.69 48.97
C LEU A 19 -44.94 8.62 49.92
N LYS A 20 -44.97 9.41 51.00
CA LYS A 20 -46.17 9.54 51.86
C LYS A 20 -47.19 10.53 51.30
N TYR A 21 -46.74 11.72 50.88
CA TYR A 21 -47.63 12.85 50.57
C TYR A 21 -47.62 13.31 49.11
N GLY A 22 -46.81 12.69 48.24
CA GLY A 22 -46.78 13.02 46.81
C GLY A 22 -48.05 12.56 46.07
N ASN A 23 -48.51 13.39 45.14
CA ASN A 23 -49.64 13.13 44.24
C ASN A 23 -49.48 11.76 43.55
N ASP A 24 -50.56 11.01 43.35
CA ASP A 24 -50.56 9.65 42.79
C ASP A 24 -49.83 9.56 41.44
N ASN A 25 -49.78 10.64 40.67
CA ASN A 25 -48.98 10.72 39.45
C ASN A 25 -47.46 10.63 39.69
N VAL A 26 -46.94 11.18 40.79
CA VAL A 26 -45.50 11.12 41.13
C VAL A 26 -45.13 9.73 41.64
N LYS A 27 -45.99 9.11 42.46
CA LYS A 27 -45.83 7.72 42.89
C LYS A 27 -45.93 6.76 41.71
N ALA A 28 -46.87 6.99 40.78
CA ALA A 28 -47.02 6.22 39.56
C ALA A 28 -45.81 6.35 38.63
N ILE A 29 -45.22 7.55 38.46
CA ILE A 29 -44.00 7.73 37.65
C ILE A 29 -42.81 7.01 38.30
N TYR A 30 -42.65 7.10 39.62
CA TYR A 30 -41.56 6.45 40.35
C TYR A 30 -41.69 4.92 40.34
N LEU A 31 -42.90 4.39 40.61
CA LEU A 31 -43.20 2.96 40.52
C LEU A 31 -43.09 2.45 39.08
N ARG A 32 -43.46 3.25 38.06
CA ARG A 32 -43.29 2.89 36.65
C ARG A 32 -41.83 2.81 36.26
N ASN A 33 -40.98 3.71 36.76
CA ASN A 33 -39.53 3.67 36.53
C ASN A 33 -38.86 2.45 37.21
N ILE A 34 -39.24 2.10 38.44
CA ILE A 34 -38.76 0.88 39.13
C ILE A 34 -39.29 -0.39 38.45
N LEU A 35 -40.56 -0.40 38.05
CA LEU A 35 -41.18 -1.51 37.31
C LEU A 35 -40.75 -1.61 35.85
N THR A 36 -39.97 -0.67 35.30
CA THR A 36 -39.34 -0.79 33.96
C THR A 36 -37.93 -1.41 33.99
N GLU A 37 -37.22 -1.36 35.11
CA GLU A 37 -35.91 -2.03 35.24
C GLU A 37 -36.05 -3.57 35.39
N HIS A 38 -37.05 -4.03 36.14
CA HIS A 38 -37.34 -5.45 36.33
C HIS A 38 -37.75 -6.25 35.06
N PRO A 39 -38.59 -5.74 34.14
CA PRO A 39 -38.96 -6.45 32.92
C PRO A 39 -37.80 -6.53 31.92
N THR A 40 -36.87 -5.57 31.95
CA THR A 40 -35.70 -5.58 31.05
C THR A 40 -34.71 -6.69 31.45
N LYS A 41 -34.43 -6.85 32.76
CA LYS A 41 -33.60 -7.98 33.25
C LYS A 41 -34.27 -9.33 33.01
N LYS A 42 -35.59 -9.44 33.26
CA LYS A 42 -36.34 -10.70 33.03
C LYS A 42 -36.38 -11.10 31.55
N ARG A 43 -36.59 -10.15 30.63
CA ARG A 43 -36.56 -10.39 29.18
C ARG A 43 -35.18 -10.77 28.63
N ARG A 44 -34.10 -10.21 29.18
CA ARG A 44 -32.72 -10.58 28.79
C ARG A 44 -32.38 -12.04 29.12
N ILE A 45 -32.82 -12.50 30.29
CA ILE A 45 -32.69 -13.91 30.70
C ILE A 45 -33.51 -14.82 29.76
N GLU A 46 -34.74 -14.44 29.43
CA GLU A 46 -35.63 -15.20 28.52
C GLU A 46 -35.08 -15.28 27.07
N GLN A 47 -34.21 -14.36 26.65
CA GLN A 47 -33.56 -14.35 25.32
C GLN A 47 -32.10 -14.83 25.33
N GLY A 48 -31.64 -15.44 26.43
CA GLY A 48 -30.33 -16.11 26.47
C GLY A 48 -29.12 -15.19 26.63
N TRP A 49 -29.31 -13.97 27.15
CA TRP A 49 -28.18 -13.18 27.65
C TRP A 49 -27.55 -13.90 28.84
N LYS A 50 -26.23 -13.75 29.00
CA LYS A 50 -25.48 -14.38 30.09
C LYS A 50 -24.54 -13.36 30.73
N SER A 51 -24.14 -13.65 31.96
CA SER A 51 -23.14 -12.88 32.67
C SER A 51 -21.74 -13.19 32.12
N TYR A 52 -20.93 -12.15 31.92
CA TYR A 52 -19.54 -12.22 31.51
C TYR A 52 -18.70 -11.35 32.45
N THR A 53 -17.57 -11.87 32.94
CA THR A 53 -16.66 -11.12 33.81
C THR A 53 -15.60 -10.42 32.97
N ALA A 54 -15.59 -9.09 33.02
CA ALA A 54 -14.66 -8.23 32.30
C ALA A 54 -13.24 -8.22 32.91
N SER A 55 -12.30 -7.53 32.25
CA SER A 55 -10.89 -7.50 32.67
C SER A 55 -10.66 -6.86 34.04
N ASP A 56 -11.55 -5.95 34.45
CA ASP A 56 -11.53 -5.26 35.74
C ASP A 56 -12.29 -6.02 36.83
N GLY A 57 -12.75 -7.24 36.55
CA GLY A 57 -13.48 -8.11 37.48
C GLY A 57 -14.98 -7.80 37.61
N HIS A 58 -15.51 -6.80 36.88
CA HIS A 58 -16.94 -6.50 36.90
C HIS A 58 -17.73 -7.45 36.00
N SER A 59 -18.81 -8.02 36.52
CA SER A 59 -19.72 -8.88 35.75
C SER A 59 -20.77 -8.06 35.01
N VAL A 60 -20.91 -8.30 33.71
CA VAL A 60 -21.83 -7.61 32.80
C VAL A 60 -22.73 -8.61 32.09
N GLU A 61 -24.01 -8.28 31.94
CA GLU A 61 -24.94 -9.08 31.14
C GLU A 61 -24.78 -8.75 29.65
N LEU A 62 -24.42 -9.74 28.85
CA LEU A 62 -24.18 -9.59 27.41
C LEU A 62 -25.05 -10.56 26.58
N PRO A 63 -25.43 -10.18 25.34
CA PRO A 63 -26.01 -11.10 24.37
C PRO A 63 -25.10 -12.30 24.12
N SER A 64 -25.71 -13.47 23.90
CA SER A 64 -25.00 -14.71 23.60
C SER A 64 -24.02 -14.56 22.42
N GLN A 65 -24.38 -13.81 21.38
CA GLN A 65 -23.50 -13.57 20.24
C GLN A 65 -22.20 -12.82 20.61
N ILE A 66 -22.25 -11.85 21.55
CA ILE A 66 -21.04 -11.14 22.00
C ILE A 66 -20.17 -12.09 22.84
N ILE A 67 -20.80 -12.90 23.70
CA ILE A 67 -20.09 -13.90 24.51
C ILE A 67 -19.40 -14.93 23.61
N ASP A 68 -20.11 -15.44 22.61
CA ASP A 68 -19.56 -16.39 21.63
C ASP A 68 -18.35 -15.79 20.88
N MET A 69 -18.33 -14.48 20.65
CA MET A 69 -17.16 -13.78 20.07
C MET A 69 -16.01 -13.61 21.07
N LEU A 70 -16.31 -13.25 22.33
CA LEU A 70 -15.31 -13.09 23.40
C LEU A 70 -14.66 -14.42 23.80
N GLU A 71 -15.43 -15.51 23.77
CA GLU A 71 -14.98 -16.87 24.08
C GLU A 71 -14.40 -17.60 22.85
N SER A 72 -14.53 -17.01 21.66
CA SER A 72 -13.99 -17.61 20.44
C SER A 72 -12.46 -17.69 20.50
N GLY A 73 -11.90 -18.84 20.09
CA GLY A 73 -10.45 -18.96 19.85
C GLY A 73 -10.00 -18.34 18.51
N LYS A 74 -10.92 -17.80 17.71
CA LYS A 74 -10.60 -17.21 16.41
C LYS A 74 -10.06 -15.80 16.56
N PHE A 75 -8.99 -15.49 15.82
CA PHE A 75 -8.35 -14.17 15.79
C PHE A 75 -7.78 -13.70 17.14
N VAL A 76 -7.62 -14.62 18.09
CA VAL A 76 -7.05 -14.33 19.41
C VAL A 76 -5.53 -14.26 19.28
N PRO A 77 -4.90 -13.15 19.70
CA PRO A 77 -3.44 -13.07 19.80
C PRO A 77 -2.88 -13.99 20.88
N ASP A 78 -1.59 -14.32 20.77
CA ASP A 78 -0.82 -14.85 21.88
C ASP A 78 -0.75 -13.84 23.06
N ASN A 79 -0.14 -14.24 24.18
CA ASN A 79 -0.14 -13.40 25.37
C ASN A 79 0.56 -12.05 25.12
N CYS A 80 -0.06 -10.94 25.55
CA CYS A 80 0.50 -9.59 25.45
C CYS A 80 1.94 -9.49 26.00
N ILE A 81 2.28 -10.24 27.06
CA ILE A 81 3.63 -10.27 27.64
C ILE A 81 4.67 -10.80 26.63
N ASP A 82 4.30 -11.77 25.79
CA ASP A 82 5.21 -12.32 24.76
C ASP A 82 5.53 -11.27 23.70
N PHE A 83 4.55 -10.42 23.36
CA PHE A 83 4.77 -9.28 22.47
C PHE A 83 5.62 -8.20 23.13
N GLN A 84 5.39 -7.88 24.42
CA GLN A 84 6.24 -6.95 25.16
C GLN A 84 7.70 -7.39 25.15
N ASN A 85 7.94 -8.68 25.39
CA ASN A 85 9.27 -9.29 25.34
C ASN A 85 9.89 -9.18 23.94
N ALA A 86 9.11 -9.44 22.87
CA ALA A 86 9.58 -9.33 21.49
C ALA A 86 10.02 -7.89 21.10
N PHE A 87 9.47 -6.86 21.76
CA PHE A 87 9.83 -5.46 21.52
C PHE A 87 10.79 -4.86 22.56
N GLN A 88 11.38 -5.65 23.46
CA GLN A 88 12.39 -5.14 24.39
C GLN A 88 13.66 -4.74 23.63
N ASN A 89 14.18 -3.54 23.94
CA ASN A 89 15.39 -2.97 23.32
C ASN A 89 15.31 -2.87 21.78
N LEU A 90 14.11 -2.62 21.25
CA LEU A 90 13.87 -2.51 19.83
C LEU A 90 14.72 -1.40 19.19
N SER A 91 15.42 -1.75 18.11
CA SER A 91 16.17 -0.78 17.29
C SER A 91 15.95 -1.04 15.81
N ALA A 92 16.12 0.00 14.98
CA ALA A 92 16.05 -0.16 13.53
C ALA A 92 17.13 -1.15 13.04
N ARG A 93 16.80 -1.90 11.97
CA ARG A 93 17.62 -2.97 11.35
C ARG A 93 17.68 -4.27 12.14
N GLN A 94 16.91 -4.40 13.22
CA GLN A 94 16.78 -5.66 13.96
C GLN A 94 15.71 -6.55 13.31
N SER A 95 16.00 -7.83 13.17
CA SER A 95 14.99 -8.84 12.83
C SER A 95 14.40 -9.40 14.13
N ILE A 96 13.08 -9.37 14.27
CA ILE A 96 12.36 -9.89 15.42
C ILE A 96 11.41 -11.00 14.98
N THR A 97 11.22 -12.03 15.79
CA THR A 97 10.17 -13.02 15.57
C THR A 97 8.96 -12.63 16.40
N LEU A 98 7.81 -12.44 15.74
CA LEU A 98 6.59 -12.04 16.43
C LEU A 98 5.75 -13.27 16.81
N PRO A 99 5.14 -13.28 18.01
CA PRO A 99 4.08 -14.22 18.35
C PRO A 99 2.87 -14.08 17.39
N HIS A 100 1.95 -15.04 17.45
CA HIS A 100 0.76 -15.05 16.60
C HIS A 100 -0.21 -13.94 17.03
N PHE A 101 -0.51 -13.00 16.13
CA PHE A 101 -1.34 -11.82 16.44
C PHE A 101 -2.82 -12.00 16.12
N GLY A 102 -3.26 -13.22 15.79
CA GLY A 102 -4.67 -13.50 15.45
C GLY A 102 -5.03 -13.20 13.99
N GLN A 103 -4.44 -12.16 13.41
CA GLN A 103 -4.54 -11.79 12.00
C GLN A 103 -3.15 -11.55 11.43
N GLU A 104 -2.97 -11.84 10.15
CA GLU A 104 -1.71 -11.62 9.44
C GLU A 104 -2.03 -10.91 8.10
N PRO A 105 -1.18 -9.97 7.63
CA PRO A 105 -1.32 -9.38 6.30
C PRO A 105 -1.42 -10.40 5.18
N LYS A 106 -1.98 -10.00 4.02
CA LYS A 106 -1.90 -10.85 2.82
C LYS A 106 -0.45 -11.19 2.51
N HIS A 107 -0.20 -12.46 2.22
CA HIS A 107 1.13 -13.00 1.94
C HIS A 107 2.14 -12.88 3.09
N PHE A 108 1.68 -12.64 4.32
CA PHE A 108 2.55 -12.66 5.49
C PHE A 108 3.11 -14.07 5.70
N ALA A 109 4.41 -14.15 6.01
CA ALA A 109 5.16 -15.40 6.09
C ALA A 109 5.22 -16.25 4.80
N GLU A 110 4.64 -15.80 3.68
CA GLU A 110 4.79 -16.43 2.37
C GLU A 110 6.16 -16.04 1.77
N GLY A 111 7.21 -16.79 2.11
CA GLY A 111 8.57 -16.55 1.63
C GLY A 111 9.66 -17.07 2.56
N TYR A 112 10.92 -16.75 2.26
CA TYR A 112 12.09 -17.29 2.99
C TYR A 112 12.25 -16.75 4.43
N GLN A 113 11.57 -15.64 4.78
CA GLN A 113 11.71 -15.00 6.10
C GLN A 113 10.76 -15.56 7.18
N GLY A 114 9.75 -16.37 6.81
CA GLY A 114 8.77 -16.90 7.76
C GLY A 114 8.10 -15.79 8.57
N LYS A 115 7.95 -15.97 9.89
CA LYS A 115 7.37 -14.97 10.81
C LYS A 115 8.36 -13.92 11.34
N ALA A 116 9.55 -13.82 10.74
CA ALA A 116 10.54 -12.82 11.13
C ALA A 116 10.20 -11.48 10.47
N LEU A 117 10.10 -10.41 11.27
CA LEU A 117 9.84 -9.05 10.85
C LEU A 117 11.14 -8.22 10.97
N LEU A 118 11.58 -7.62 9.86
CA LEU A 118 12.67 -6.66 9.88
C LEU A 118 12.16 -5.29 10.31
N VAL A 119 12.59 -4.82 11.47
CA VAL A 119 12.21 -3.52 12.04
C VAL A 119 12.94 -2.41 11.29
N THR A 120 12.20 -1.56 10.59
CA THR A 120 12.78 -0.46 9.81
C THR A 120 12.83 0.84 10.62
N GLY A 121 13.66 1.80 10.19
CA GLY A 121 13.65 3.14 10.78
C GLY A 121 12.28 3.82 10.66
N GLN A 122 11.60 3.61 9.53
CA GLN A 122 10.27 4.18 9.28
C GLN A 122 9.21 3.63 10.26
N MET A 123 9.26 2.34 10.60
CA MET A 123 8.41 1.72 11.61
C MET A 123 8.59 2.40 12.97
N ILE A 124 9.83 2.63 13.39
CA ILE A 124 10.16 3.34 14.63
C ILE A 124 9.71 4.80 14.55
N ASP A 125 10.03 5.53 13.49
CA ASP A 125 9.68 6.94 13.33
C ASP A 125 8.16 7.18 13.33
N ILE A 126 7.39 6.29 12.69
CA ILE A 126 5.93 6.36 12.72
C ILE A 126 5.42 6.01 14.12
N TRP A 127 5.97 4.97 14.74
CA TRP A 127 5.59 4.57 16.09
C TRP A 127 5.85 5.68 17.11
N ASP A 128 7.00 6.33 17.07
CA ASP A 128 7.36 7.43 17.97
C ASP A 128 6.39 8.61 17.81
N LYS A 129 5.97 8.90 16.58
CA LYS A 129 4.94 9.93 16.30
C LYS A 129 3.56 9.53 16.82
N LEU A 130 3.19 8.26 16.72
CA LEU A 130 1.88 7.78 17.18
C LEU A 130 1.83 7.65 18.71
N SER A 131 2.90 7.15 19.32
CA SER A 131 3.02 6.92 20.76
C SER A 131 3.23 8.19 21.55
N ALA A 132 3.76 9.25 20.93
CA ALA A 132 3.82 10.56 21.56
C ALA A 132 2.44 11.06 21.99
N ASP A 133 2.43 11.77 23.11
CA ASP A 133 1.25 12.51 23.53
C ASP A 133 0.96 13.63 22.52
N SER A 134 -0.32 13.81 22.22
CA SER A 134 -0.77 14.78 21.23
C SER A 134 -2.02 15.46 21.77
N ASP A 135 -2.11 16.77 21.56
CA ASP A 135 -3.32 17.54 21.85
C ASP A 135 -4.43 17.33 20.83
N HIS A 136 -4.16 16.53 19.80
CA HIS A 136 -5.11 16.22 18.76
C HIS A 136 -5.02 14.77 18.25
N SER A 137 -6.08 14.30 17.60
CA SER A 137 -6.12 12.99 16.96
C SER A 137 -5.12 12.90 15.80
N ILE A 138 -4.37 11.80 15.71
CA ILE A 138 -3.39 11.60 14.64
C ILE A 138 -3.99 10.68 13.59
N LYS A 139 -4.16 11.18 12.36
CA LYS A 139 -4.63 10.40 11.21
C LYS A 139 -3.53 10.33 10.15
N ARG A 140 -3.27 9.15 9.59
CA ARG A 140 -2.35 8.97 8.46
C ARG A 140 -2.95 8.01 7.45
N VAL A 141 -2.65 8.28 6.18
CA VAL A 141 -2.88 7.34 5.08
C VAL A 141 -1.51 6.95 4.55
N LEU A 142 -1.15 5.67 4.68
CA LEU A 142 0.07 5.13 4.09
C LEU A 142 -0.23 4.81 2.63
N SER A 143 0.38 5.55 1.71
CA SER A 143 0.23 5.35 0.28
C SER A 143 1.56 4.99 -0.34
N GLY A 144 1.52 4.21 -1.42
CA GLY A 144 2.72 3.83 -2.15
C GLY A 144 2.50 2.61 -3.04
N PRO A 145 3.45 2.30 -3.94
CA PRO A 145 3.40 1.14 -4.84
C PRO A 145 3.06 -0.18 -4.15
N MET A 146 2.55 -1.14 -4.91
CA MET A 146 2.39 -2.51 -4.41
C MET A 146 3.77 -3.08 -4.06
N GLY A 147 3.91 -3.72 -2.89
CA GLY A 147 5.19 -4.30 -2.44
C GLY A 147 6.14 -3.35 -1.70
N VAL A 148 5.66 -2.17 -1.28
CA VAL A 148 6.45 -1.20 -0.49
C VAL A 148 6.24 -1.31 1.03
N ASP A 149 5.83 -2.48 1.51
CA ASP A 149 5.77 -2.85 2.94
C ASP A 149 4.75 -2.12 3.81
N LYS A 150 3.80 -1.40 3.21
CA LYS A 150 2.72 -0.74 3.95
C LYS A 150 2.05 -1.69 4.94
N SER A 151 1.75 -2.91 4.50
CA SER A 151 1.11 -3.96 5.30
C SER A 151 2.00 -4.49 6.43
N TYR A 152 3.32 -4.53 6.22
CA TYR A 152 4.28 -4.90 7.27
C TYR A 152 4.43 -3.77 8.30
N ILE A 153 4.38 -2.50 7.85
CA ILE A 153 4.38 -1.33 8.73
C ILE A 153 3.11 -1.30 9.58
N THR A 154 1.92 -1.45 8.97
CA THR A 154 0.67 -1.49 9.72
C THR A 154 0.62 -2.67 10.69
N TYR A 155 1.10 -3.84 10.28
CA TYR A 155 1.23 -4.99 11.17
C TYR A 155 2.15 -4.70 12.35
N PHE A 156 3.33 -4.12 12.11
CA PHE A 156 4.25 -3.69 13.17
C PHE A 156 3.55 -2.74 14.17
N LEU A 157 2.87 -1.71 13.68
CA LEU A 157 2.18 -0.71 14.52
C LEU A 157 1.04 -1.34 15.32
N ALA A 158 0.29 -2.26 14.71
CA ALA A 158 -0.80 -2.98 15.34
C ALA A 158 -0.29 -3.84 16.51
N VAL A 159 0.72 -4.66 16.24
CA VAL A 159 1.32 -5.58 17.23
C VAL A 159 1.99 -4.79 18.36
N LYS A 160 2.64 -3.67 18.03
CA LYS A 160 3.28 -2.79 19.02
C LYS A 160 2.26 -2.09 19.92
N ALA A 161 1.14 -1.61 19.38
CA ALA A 161 0.06 -1.04 20.17
C ALA A 161 -0.62 -2.06 21.11
N TYR A 162 -0.79 -3.30 20.63
CA TYR A 162 -1.27 -4.39 21.47
C TYR A 162 -0.32 -4.70 22.63
N ALA A 163 1.00 -4.74 22.36
CA ALA A 163 2.01 -4.92 23.41
C ALA A 163 1.96 -3.82 24.48
N GLU A 164 1.56 -2.59 24.12
CA GLU A 164 1.40 -1.47 25.04
C GLU A 164 -0.01 -1.35 25.66
N GLY A 165 -0.91 -2.31 25.41
CA GLY A 165 -2.25 -2.33 26.00
C GLY A 165 -3.20 -1.25 25.48
N TRP A 166 -2.96 -0.76 24.26
CA TRP A 166 -3.85 0.21 23.63
C TRP A 166 -5.14 -0.45 23.17
N LEU A 167 -6.25 0.29 23.25
CA LEU A 167 -7.52 -0.19 22.72
C LEU A 167 -7.53 -0.05 21.20
N MET A 168 -7.70 -1.13 20.46
CA MET A 168 -7.42 -1.12 19.02
C MET A 168 -8.37 -1.92 18.15
N LEU A 169 -8.48 -1.55 16.88
CA LEU A 169 -9.10 -2.33 15.84
C LEU A 169 -8.11 -2.43 14.68
N TYR A 170 -7.63 -3.65 14.42
CA TYR A 170 -6.83 -3.97 13.25
C TYR A 170 -7.63 -4.90 12.33
N ILE A 171 -7.69 -4.54 11.05
CA ILE A 171 -8.25 -5.38 9.99
C ILE A 171 -7.18 -5.47 8.89
N ALA A 172 -6.64 -6.67 8.70
CA ALA A 172 -5.53 -6.93 7.77
C ALA A 172 -5.95 -6.92 6.29
N ASP A 173 -7.23 -7.18 5.99
CA ASP A 173 -7.80 -7.13 4.65
C ASP A 173 -9.13 -6.39 4.65
N ALA A 174 -9.15 -5.15 4.16
CA ALA A 174 -10.38 -4.38 4.06
C ALA A 174 -11.45 -5.03 3.17
N ALA A 175 -11.10 -5.98 2.28
CA ALA A 175 -12.08 -6.70 1.48
C ALA A 175 -13.10 -7.47 2.34
N GLU A 176 -12.73 -7.85 3.57
CA GLU A 176 -13.64 -8.48 4.53
C GLU A 176 -14.80 -7.59 4.95
N LEU A 177 -14.68 -6.27 4.78
CA LEU A 177 -15.75 -5.31 5.04
C LEU A 177 -16.63 -5.07 3.81
N SER A 178 -16.24 -5.56 2.62
CA SER A 178 -16.97 -5.42 1.35
C SER A 178 -18.14 -6.42 1.26
N LEU A 179 -19.05 -6.34 2.23
CA LEU A 179 -20.18 -7.26 2.39
C LEU A 179 -21.49 -6.64 1.90
N ASN A 180 -22.58 -7.40 1.87
CA ASN A 180 -23.86 -6.94 1.31
C ASN A 180 -24.63 -6.05 2.28
N THR A 181 -24.48 -6.27 3.59
CA THR A 181 -25.25 -5.59 4.62
C THR A 181 -24.39 -4.97 5.73
N SER A 182 -24.92 -3.94 6.40
CA SER A 182 -24.25 -3.32 7.55
C SER A 182 -24.16 -4.26 8.76
N GLU A 183 -25.05 -5.25 8.84
CA GLU A 183 -25.04 -6.26 9.90
C GLU A 183 -23.86 -7.23 9.73
N GLU A 184 -23.60 -7.70 8.51
CA GLU A 184 -22.45 -8.56 8.22
C GLU A 184 -21.13 -7.81 8.41
N ALA A 185 -21.02 -6.58 7.92
CA ALA A 185 -19.82 -5.75 8.15
C ALA A 185 -19.64 -5.42 9.64
N GLY A 186 -20.72 -5.13 10.35
CA GLY A 186 -20.70 -4.92 11.81
C GLY A 186 -20.24 -6.15 12.57
N MET A 187 -20.64 -7.34 12.13
CA MET A 187 -20.20 -8.62 12.70
C MET A 187 -18.69 -8.81 12.57
N VAL A 188 -18.11 -8.46 11.41
CA VAL A 188 -16.65 -8.51 11.19
C VAL A 188 -15.92 -7.57 12.16
N ILE A 189 -16.38 -6.32 12.26
CA ILE A 189 -15.79 -5.33 13.19
C ILE A 189 -15.87 -5.82 14.64
N CYS A 190 -17.03 -6.34 15.07
CA CYS A 190 -17.19 -6.84 16.44
C CYS A 190 -16.25 -8.01 16.74
N LYS A 191 -16.13 -8.98 15.83
CA LYS A 191 -15.23 -10.13 16.00
C LYS A 191 -13.80 -9.70 16.20
N TYR A 192 -13.28 -8.86 15.31
CA TYR A 192 -11.89 -8.41 15.39
C TYR A 192 -11.63 -7.54 16.62
N PHE A 193 -12.53 -6.60 16.91
CA PHE A 193 -12.38 -5.75 18.08
C PHE A 193 -12.42 -6.55 19.39
N LEU A 194 -13.40 -7.43 19.56
CA LEU A 194 -13.52 -8.20 20.81
C LEU A 194 -12.36 -9.17 20.99
N ALA A 195 -11.91 -9.84 19.93
CA ALA A 195 -10.78 -10.77 20.00
C ALA A 195 -9.47 -10.06 20.42
N LEU A 196 -9.20 -8.87 19.90
CA LEU A 196 -7.98 -8.11 20.19
C LEU A 196 -7.99 -7.44 21.58
N ASN A 197 -9.16 -7.12 22.12
CA ASN A 197 -9.26 -6.29 23.33
C ASN A 197 -9.88 -6.99 24.53
N LYS A 198 -10.26 -8.27 24.45
CA LYS A 198 -10.95 -8.99 25.54
C LYS A 198 -10.23 -8.87 26.89
N ASP A 199 -8.90 -8.88 26.88
CA ASP A 199 -8.08 -8.87 28.09
C ASP A 199 -7.96 -7.47 28.73
N ILE A 200 -8.39 -6.43 28.02
CA ILE A 200 -8.28 -5.01 28.45
C ILE A 200 -9.63 -4.28 28.48
N LEU A 201 -10.72 -4.91 28.03
CA LEU A 201 -12.07 -4.35 28.07
C LEU A 201 -12.67 -4.42 29.47
N THR A 202 -13.01 -3.26 30.01
CA THR A 202 -13.65 -3.09 31.32
C THR A 202 -15.15 -3.39 31.26
N GLY A 203 -15.76 -3.63 32.43
CA GLY A 203 -17.21 -3.83 32.51
C GLY A 203 -17.99 -2.65 31.94
N ALA A 204 -17.55 -1.42 32.24
CA ALA A 204 -18.17 -0.20 31.73
C ALA A 204 -18.11 -0.08 30.19
N GLU A 205 -17.00 -0.48 29.57
CA GLU A 205 -16.85 -0.49 28.11
C GLU A 205 -17.76 -1.54 27.46
N LEU A 206 -17.86 -2.73 28.05
CA LEU A 206 -18.77 -3.79 27.60
C LEU A 206 -20.25 -3.40 27.76
N GLU A 207 -20.61 -2.77 28.88
CA GLU A 207 -21.96 -2.22 29.08
C GLU A 207 -22.31 -1.16 28.04
N LEU A 208 -21.34 -0.32 27.66
CA LEU A 208 -21.54 0.70 26.63
C LEU A 208 -21.91 0.05 25.29
N LEU A 209 -21.23 -1.03 24.90
CA LEU A 209 -21.50 -1.78 23.66
C LEU A 209 -22.95 -2.26 23.57
N VAL A 210 -23.54 -2.65 24.69
CA VAL A 210 -24.92 -3.16 24.76
C VAL A 210 -25.94 -2.14 25.29
N LYS A 211 -25.52 -0.92 25.58
CA LYS A 211 -26.39 0.16 26.07
C LYS A 211 -27.53 0.43 25.09
N ASN A 212 -28.78 0.39 25.55
CA ASN A 212 -30.00 0.50 24.73
C ASN A 212 -30.30 -0.69 23.81
N GLU A 213 -29.53 -1.79 23.88
CA GLU A 213 -29.94 -3.07 23.30
C GLU A 213 -30.91 -3.74 24.27
N ASN A 214 -32.20 -3.68 23.93
CA ASN A 214 -33.27 -4.15 24.80
C ASN A 214 -33.87 -5.48 24.35
N VAL A 215 -33.83 -5.82 23.05
CA VAL A 215 -34.51 -7.02 22.49
C VAL A 215 -33.86 -7.58 21.21
N ASP A 216 -33.42 -6.74 20.25
CA ASP A 216 -32.83 -7.21 18.98
C ASP A 216 -31.35 -6.79 18.88
N TYR A 217 -30.45 -7.69 19.29
CA TYR A 217 -29.01 -7.51 19.09
C TYR A 217 -28.72 -7.24 17.61
N SER A 218 -27.99 -6.16 17.35
CA SER A 218 -27.47 -5.84 16.02
C SER A 218 -25.98 -5.53 16.11
N SER A 219 -25.19 -6.37 15.45
CA SER A 219 -23.75 -6.19 15.29
C SER A 219 -23.44 -4.85 14.63
N SER A 220 -24.33 -4.36 13.76
CA SER A 220 -24.15 -3.04 13.15
C SER A 220 -24.21 -1.89 14.17
N LYS A 221 -25.10 -1.97 15.18
CA LYS A 221 -25.18 -0.96 16.25
C LYS A 221 -23.98 -1.04 17.19
N VAL A 222 -23.56 -2.27 17.52
CA VAL A 222 -22.39 -2.51 18.37
C VAL A 222 -21.12 -1.98 17.70
N ALA A 223 -20.91 -2.31 16.43
CA ALA A 223 -19.77 -1.78 15.67
C ALA A 223 -19.84 -0.26 15.49
N GLY A 224 -21.04 0.32 15.37
CA GLY A 224 -21.23 1.77 15.42
C GLY A 224 -20.72 2.41 16.72
N LYS A 225 -20.91 1.75 17.88
CA LYS A 225 -20.37 2.20 19.17
C LYS A 225 -18.88 1.95 19.31
N ILE A 226 -18.36 0.87 18.71
CA ILE A 226 -16.91 0.63 18.65
C ILE A 226 -16.23 1.80 17.93
N LEU A 227 -16.67 2.12 16.71
CA LEU A 227 -16.10 3.22 15.92
C LEU A 227 -16.43 4.60 16.49
N GLY A 228 -17.64 4.80 17.00
CA GLY A 228 -18.15 6.10 17.43
C GLY A 228 -17.81 6.51 18.86
N ASN A 229 -17.52 5.54 19.73
CA ASN A 229 -17.27 5.78 21.16
C ASN A 229 -15.96 5.14 21.62
N LEU A 230 -15.83 3.81 21.52
CA LEU A 230 -14.69 3.13 22.13
C LEU A 230 -13.37 3.49 21.48
N LEU A 231 -13.31 3.60 20.15
CA LEU A 231 -12.11 4.05 19.45
C LEU A 231 -11.93 5.57 19.45
N LYS A 232 -12.86 6.34 20.03
CA LYS A 232 -12.84 7.81 20.10
C LYS A 232 -12.67 8.32 21.53
N GLN A 233 -11.57 7.93 22.17
CA GLN A 233 -11.24 8.33 23.54
C GLN A 233 -10.37 9.59 23.58
N VAL A 234 -10.52 10.35 24.65
CA VAL A 234 -9.67 11.51 24.96
C VAL A 234 -8.52 11.09 25.87
N ASP A 235 -8.81 10.30 26.90
CA ASP A 235 -7.87 10.02 28.00
C ASP A 235 -7.07 8.73 27.82
N ARG A 236 -7.42 7.91 26.82
CA ARG A 236 -6.79 6.62 26.52
C ARG A 236 -6.36 6.58 25.06
N LYS A 237 -5.15 6.12 24.79
CA LYS A 237 -4.67 5.93 23.41
C LYS A 237 -5.45 4.79 22.75
N THR A 238 -5.97 5.07 21.55
CA THR A 238 -6.69 4.11 20.72
C THR A 238 -6.07 4.06 19.33
N LEU A 239 -6.13 2.89 18.68
CA LEU A 239 -5.57 2.71 17.34
C LEU A 239 -6.54 1.98 16.42
N LEU A 240 -6.96 2.65 15.35
CA LEU A 240 -7.64 2.03 14.22
C LEU A 240 -6.65 1.84 13.07
N ILE A 241 -6.53 0.61 12.58
CA ILE A 241 -5.77 0.27 11.39
C ILE A 241 -6.65 -0.53 10.43
N ILE A 242 -6.83 -0.02 9.21
CA ILE A 242 -7.44 -0.75 8.11
C ILE A 242 -6.40 -0.88 7.00
N ASP A 243 -5.88 -2.10 6.84
CA ASP A 243 -4.97 -2.45 5.74
C ASP A 243 -5.78 -2.80 4.47
N GLU A 244 -5.17 -2.58 3.32
CA GLU A 244 -5.79 -2.62 1.99
C GLU A 244 -7.06 -1.75 1.85
N HIS A 245 -7.16 -0.67 2.62
CA HIS A 245 -8.31 0.25 2.66
C HIS A 245 -8.80 0.71 1.27
N GLY A 246 -7.90 0.88 0.30
CA GLY A 246 -8.25 1.25 -1.08
C GLY A 246 -9.27 0.32 -1.78
N VAL A 247 -9.33 -0.96 -1.40
CA VAL A 247 -10.29 -1.95 -1.95
C VAL A 247 -11.74 -1.52 -1.72
N LEU A 248 -12.02 -0.74 -0.67
CA LEU A 248 -13.36 -0.26 -0.36
C LEU A 248 -13.89 0.78 -1.35
N PHE A 249 -13.06 1.28 -2.28
CA PHE A 249 -13.37 2.41 -3.15
C PHE A 249 -13.31 2.12 -4.65
N GLU A 250 -13.07 0.89 -5.10
CA GLU A 250 -12.77 0.64 -6.53
C GLU A 250 -13.86 1.06 -7.54
N LYS A 251 -15.09 0.54 -7.42
CA LYS A 251 -16.18 0.80 -8.41
C LYS A 251 -17.47 1.33 -7.78
N ASP A 252 -17.83 0.82 -6.61
CA ASP A 252 -18.97 1.24 -5.79
C ASP A 252 -18.46 1.40 -4.35
N PRO A 253 -18.21 2.63 -3.89
CA PRO A 253 -17.64 2.86 -2.57
C PRO A 253 -18.47 2.18 -1.48
N VAL A 254 -17.90 1.15 -0.86
CA VAL A 254 -18.57 0.38 0.19
C VAL A 254 -19.05 1.28 1.33
N PRO A 255 -18.31 2.32 1.78
CA PRO A 255 -18.78 3.26 2.80
C PRO A 255 -20.00 4.12 2.40
N GLU A 256 -20.27 4.29 1.11
CA GLU A 256 -21.50 4.96 0.64
C GLU A 256 -22.70 4.03 0.76
N ARG A 257 -22.51 2.75 0.40
CA ARG A 257 -23.54 1.71 0.49
C ARG A 257 -23.83 1.26 1.92
N LEU A 258 -22.79 1.13 2.76
CA LEU A 258 -22.87 0.66 4.14
C LEU A 258 -22.59 1.79 5.12
N TYR A 259 -23.65 2.37 5.69
CA TYR A 259 -23.56 3.57 6.56
C TYR A 259 -22.60 3.40 7.74
N ILE A 260 -22.49 2.18 8.29
CA ILE A 260 -21.59 1.87 9.40
C ILE A 260 -20.11 2.09 9.06
N LEU A 261 -19.73 1.99 7.79
CA LEU A 261 -18.36 2.16 7.32
C LEU A 261 -18.04 3.60 6.89
N LYS A 262 -19.02 4.53 6.94
CA LYS A 262 -18.76 5.96 6.68
C LYS A 262 -17.59 6.57 7.42
N PRO A 263 -17.27 6.19 8.69
CA PRO A 263 -16.06 6.63 9.37
C PRO A 263 -14.76 6.37 8.61
N LEU A 264 -14.73 5.35 7.74
CA LEU A 264 -13.56 4.98 6.94
C LEU A 264 -13.37 5.86 5.70
N MET A 265 -14.39 6.60 5.29
CA MET A 265 -14.33 7.53 4.15
C MET A 265 -14.13 8.99 4.58
N ASN A 266 -14.26 9.29 5.88
CA ASN A 266 -14.23 10.66 6.37
C ASN A 266 -13.25 10.85 7.53
N LEU A 267 -12.09 11.46 7.27
CA LEU A 267 -11.09 11.74 8.31
C LEU A 267 -11.60 12.72 9.38
N THR A 268 -12.53 13.62 9.03
CA THR A 268 -13.14 14.55 10.00
C THR A 268 -14.03 13.85 11.04
N PHE A 269 -14.49 12.61 10.75
CA PHE A 269 -15.19 11.79 11.74
C PHE A 269 -14.34 11.58 13.00
N TRP A 270 -13.02 11.48 12.82
CA TRP A 270 -12.01 11.35 13.87
C TRP A 270 -11.54 12.72 14.34
N ALA A 271 -12.47 13.62 14.67
CA ALA A 271 -12.22 15.04 14.99
C ALA A 271 -10.99 15.31 15.87
N GLU A 272 -10.40 16.50 15.73
CA GLU A 272 -9.14 16.87 16.38
C GLU A 272 -9.17 16.74 17.91
N HIS A 273 -10.30 17.03 18.57
CA HIS A 273 -10.36 17.05 20.04
C HIS A 273 -10.22 15.67 20.72
N TYR A 274 -10.26 14.56 19.96
CA TYR A 274 -10.05 13.22 20.51
C TYR A 274 -8.55 12.90 20.62
N LYS A 275 -7.90 13.44 21.64
CA LYS A 275 -6.44 13.38 21.87
C LYS A 275 -5.84 11.98 21.85
N GLY A 276 -6.59 10.97 22.30
CA GLY A 276 -6.15 9.57 22.32
C GLY A 276 -6.19 8.86 20.97
N VAL A 277 -6.87 9.43 19.97
CA VAL A 277 -7.20 8.72 18.73
C VAL A 277 -6.02 8.67 17.77
N ARG A 278 -5.73 7.47 17.28
CA ARG A 278 -4.79 7.21 16.19
C ARG A 278 -5.50 6.42 15.08
N VAL A 279 -5.39 6.87 13.84
CA VAL A 279 -5.99 6.21 12.68
C VAL A 279 -4.95 6.06 11.58
N ILE A 280 -4.73 4.83 11.13
CA ILE A 280 -3.90 4.50 9.97
C ILE A 280 -4.74 3.76 8.95
N LEU A 281 -4.69 4.21 7.71
CA LEU A 281 -5.33 3.55 6.57
C LEU A 281 -4.26 3.30 5.50
N THR A 282 -4.34 2.22 4.74
CA THR A 282 -3.37 1.96 3.65
C THR A 282 -4.03 2.03 2.28
N GLY A 283 -3.44 2.80 1.39
CA GLY A 283 -3.92 3.02 0.03
C GLY A 283 -3.00 2.48 -1.05
N THR A 284 -3.52 2.38 -2.28
CA THR A 284 -2.69 2.04 -3.44
C THR A 284 -1.83 3.24 -3.90
N ALA A 285 -0.79 2.97 -4.70
CA ALA A 285 0.21 3.95 -5.17
C ALA A 285 -0.36 5.21 -5.83
N HIS A 286 -1.60 5.12 -6.30
CA HIS A 286 -2.31 6.18 -6.99
C HIS A 286 -3.50 6.62 -6.15
N ALA A 287 -3.23 7.27 -5.01
CA ALA A 287 -4.20 7.95 -4.16
C ALA A 287 -5.05 9.03 -4.87
N LYS A 288 -5.03 9.09 -6.22
CA LYS A 288 -5.96 9.81 -7.08
C LYS A 288 -7.43 9.46 -6.79
N TYR A 289 -7.74 8.23 -6.36
CA TYR A 289 -9.13 7.83 -6.09
C TYR A 289 -9.52 8.04 -4.62
N GLU A 290 -8.66 7.63 -3.67
CA GLU A 290 -8.90 7.81 -2.24
C GLU A 290 -9.00 9.29 -1.85
N MET A 291 -8.22 10.21 -2.47
CA MET A 291 -8.36 11.66 -2.22
C MET A 291 -9.67 12.28 -2.73
N ILE A 292 -10.30 11.73 -3.78
CA ILE A 292 -11.57 12.27 -4.31
C ILE A 292 -12.73 12.01 -3.33
N TYR A 293 -12.69 10.87 -2.62
CA TYR A 293 -13.76 10.47 -1.68
C TYR A 293 -13.43 10.76 -0.21
N MET A 294 -12.15 10.87 0.15
CA MET A 294 -11.75 11.31 1.48
C MET A 294 -11.98 12.81 1.65
N LYS A 295 -13.16 13.17 2.16
CA LYS A 295 -13.52 14.56 2.48
C LYS A 295 -12.57 15.16 3.51
N ASN A 296 -11.59 15.89 3.01
CA ASN A 296 -10.83 16.90 3.76
C ASN A 296 -10.64 18.11 2.85
N VAL A 297 -11.76 18.72 2.44
CA VAL A 297 -11.76 20.05 1.82
C VAL A 297 -12.96 20.79 2.40
N ASN A 298 -12.68 21.72 3.33
CA ASN A 298 -13.55 22.86 3.46
C ASN A 298 -13.50 23.58 2.11
N GLU A 299 -14.67 23.80 1.51
CA GLU A 299 -14.88 24.57 0.27
C GLU A 299 -14.37 23.92 -1.02
N LEU A 300 -15.09 22.90 -1.50
CA LEU A 300 -15.35 22.79 -2.95
C LEU A 300 -16.85 22.58 -3.12
N ASP A 301 -17.51 23.63 -3.63
CA ASP A 301 -18.89 23.57 -4.07
C ASP A 301 -19.00 22.46 -5.13
N PRO A 302 -19.88 21.45 -4.96
CA PRO A 302 -19.98 20.33 -5.91
C PRO A 302 -20.42 20.72 -7.33
N ASN A 303 -20.63 22.00 -7.61
CA ASN A 303 -21.12 22.53 -8.87
C ASN A 303 -20.06 23.08 -9.83
N THR A 304 -18.76 23.06 -9.51
CA THR A 304 -17.73 23.50 -10.47
C THR A 304 -17.29 22.36 -11.38
N THR A 305 -18.02 22.20 -12.48
CA THR A 305 -17.75 21.29 -13.60
C THR A 305 -16.76 21.87 -14.64
N ASP A 306 -15.78 22.69 -14.22
CA ASP A 306 -14.76 23.23 -15.12
C ASP A 306 -13.38 22.62 -14.84
N VAL A 307 -12.79 22.02 -15.89
CA VAL A 307 -11.44 21.46 -15.89
C VAL A 307 -10.38 22.53 -15.61
N ASN A 308 -10.67 23.80 -15.94
CA ASN A 308 -9.77 24.92 -15.72
C ASN A 308 -9.66 25.29 -14.23
N ASP A 309 -10.77 25.31 -13.49
CA ASP A 309 -10.77 25.57 -12.04
C ASP A 309 -9.99 24.47 -11.31
N PHE A 310 -10.11 23.23 -11.76
CA PHE A 310 -9.35 22.09 -11.23
C PHE A 310 -7.84 22.21 -11.51
N GLN A 311 -7.44 22.67 -12.70
CA GLN A 311 -6.04 22.95 -13.01
C GLN A 311 -5.47 24.09 -12.16
N GLU A 312 -6.28 25.08 -11.83
CA GLU A 312 -5.87 26.20 -10.97
C GLU A 312 -5.68 25.75 -9.51
N VAL A 313 -6.58 24.93 -8.97
CA VAL A 313 -6.43 24.29 -7.65
C VAL A 313 -5.19 23.38 -7.62
N LEU A 314 -4.93 22.61 -8.67
CA LEU A 314 -3.72 21.79 -8.81
C LEU A 314 -2.46 22.64 -8.75
N LYS A 315 -2.45 23.76 -9.46
CA LYS A 315 -1.30 24.67 -9.49
C LYS A 315 -1.07 25.33 -8.13
N ILE A 316 -2.13 25.68 -7.41
CA ILE A 316 -2.05 26.18 -6.03
C ILE A 316 -1.47 25.10 -5.11
N PHE A 317 -1.98 23.87 -5.18
CA PHE A 317 -1.48 22.75 -4.38
C PHE A 317 -0.02 22.40 -4.69
N GLU A 318 0.38 22.40 -5.96
CA GLU A 318 1.77 22.19 -6.38
C GLU A 318 2.68 23.28 -5.80
N ASN A 319 2.26 24.56 -5.88
CA ASN A 319 3.01 25.66 -5.30
C ASN A 319 3.10 25.56 -3.77
N GLU A 320 2.01 25.24 -3.07
CA GLU A 320 2.01 25.04 -1.62
C GLU A 320 2.91 23.88 -1.19
N ARG A 321 2.92 22.78 -1.96
CA ARG A 321 3.80 21.64 -1.72
C ARG A 321 5.24 21.95 -2.00
N ILE A 322 5.53 22.69 -3.09
CA ILE A 322 6.86 23.20 -3.38
C ILE A 322 7.34 24.06 -2.21
N ASP A 323 6.52 24.99 -1.72
CA ASP A 323 6.89 25.87 -0.60
C ASP A 323 7.14 25.08 0.69
N GLN A 324 6.27 24.13 1.04
CA GLN A 324 6.47 23.27 2.22
C GLN A 324 7.73 22.42 2.11
N LEU A 325 7.97 21.82 0.94
CA LEU A 325 9.13 20.97 0.71
C LEU A 325 10.42 21.79 0.69
N LEU A 326 10.36 23.01 0.15
CA LEU A 326 11.45 23.97 0.12
C LEU A 326 11.79 24.45 1.55
N VAL A 327 10.78 24.69 2.40
CA VAL A 327 10.99 24.99 3.83
C VAL A 327 11.64 23.81 4.57
N ILE A 328 11.21 22.58 4.33
CA ILE A 328 11.79 21.37 4.95
C ILE A 328 13.25 21.18 4.49
N VAL A 329 13.49 21.25 3.18
CA VAL A 329 14.82 21.16 2.56
C VAL A 329 15.73 22.25 3.10
N GLN A 330 15.24 23.48 3.23
CA GLN A 330 16.03 24.60 3.71
C GLN A 330 16.29 24.53 5.22
N SER A 331 15.33 24.05 6.01
CA SER A 331 15.52 23.79 7.44
C SER A 331 16.58 22.71 7.67
N TYR A 332 16.51 21.61 6.92
CA TYR A 332 17.52 20.56 6.94
C TYR A 332 18.88 21.05 6.46
N TYR A 333 18.94 21.74 5.32
CA TYR A 333 20.18 22.35 4.83
C TYR A 333 20.81 23.29 5.87
N ASN A 334 19.98 24.03 6.61
CA ASN A 334 20.45 24.93 7.64
C ASN A 334 21.01 24.22 8.88
N SER A 335 20.48 23.04 9.21
CA SER A 335 20.94 22.22 10.34
C SER A 335 22.24 21.45 10.05
N LEU A 336 22.61 21.28 8.78
CA LEU A 336 23.86 20.63 8.39
C LEU A 336 25.12 21.44 8.74
N GLN A 337 26.22 20.75 9.02
CA GLN A 337 27.53 21.40 9.19
C GLN A 337 28.07 21.94 7.85
N LYS A 338 28.95 22.95 7.87
CA LYS A 338 29.40 23.70 6.68
C LYS A 338 29.92 22.81 5.53
N ASN A 339 30.61 21.72 5.84
CA ASN A 339 31.15 20.78 4.86
C ASN A 339 30.06 19.87 4.27
N GLU A 340 29.02 19.58 5.06
CA GLU A 340 27.85 18.79 4.66
C GLU A 340 26.84 19.63 3.89
N LYS A 341 26.77 20.94 4.12
CA LYS A 341 25.99 21.88 3.29
C LYS A 341 26.46 21.87 1.84
N ILE A 342 27.77 22.02 1.62
CA ILE A 342 28.35 22.02 0.27
C ILE A 342 28.07 20.67 -0.42
N ARG A 343 28.20 19.56 0.30
CA ARG A 343 27.87 18.22 -0.20
C ARG A 343 26.38 18.08 -0.52
N TYR A 344 25.49 18.50 0.36
CA TYR A 344 24.03 18.45 0.16
C TYR A 344 23.59 19.30 -1.04
N TYR A 345 24.15 20.50 -1.19
CA TYR A 345 23.91 21.38 -2.33
C TYR A 345 24.39 20.74 -3.63
N ASP A 346 25.63 20.22 -3.69
CA ASP A 346 26.16 19.54 -4.88
C ASP A 346 25.37 18.26 -5.22
N SER A 347 24.80 17.58 -4.21
CA SER A 347 23.99 16.36 -4.38
C SER A 347 22.61 16.66 -4.95
N LEU A 348 21.88 17.65 -4.40
CA LEU A 348 20.64 18.17 -4.99
C LEU A 348 20.88 18.64 -6.43
N THR A 349 21.97 19.37 -6.63
CA THR A 349 22.32 19.88 -7.96
C THR A 349 22.63 18.75 -8.94
N SER A 350 23.27 17.66 -8.50
CA SER A 350 23.53 16.47 -9.35
C SER A 350 22.29 15.63 -9.66
N MET A 351 21.26 15.69 -8.81
CA MET A 351 19.99 14.98 -8.97
C MET A 351 19.08 15.68 -9.99
N PHE A 352 19.13 17.02 -10.04
CA PHE A 352 18.30 17.83 -10.92
C PHE A 352 19.05 18.38 -12.16
N LEU A 353 20.38 18.35 -12.17
CA LEU A 353 21.20 18.79 -13.32
C LEU A 353 22.15 17.65 -13.78
N PRO A 354 22.02 17.17 -15.02
CA PRO A 354 22.61 15.91 -15.50
C PRO A 354 24.13 15.91 -15.75
N SER A 355 24.89 16.93 -15.31
CA SER A 355 26.26 17.20 -15.81
C SER A 355 27.39 17.15 -14.78
N LYS A 356 27.18 16.68 -13.54
CA LYS A 356 28.25 16.60 -12.52
C LYS A 356 28.51 15.18 -12.01
N PRO A 357 29.78 14.85 -11.65
CA PRO A 357 30.16 13.50 -11.22
C PRO A 357 29.51 13.11 -9.89
N ILE A 358 29.16 11.82 -9.81
CA ILE A 358 28.48 11.17 -8.68
C ILE A 358 29.36 11.27 -7.43
N VAL A 359 28.92 12.04 -6.43
CA VAL A 359 29.49 11.98 -5.08
C VAL A 359 28.83 10.83 -4.34
N GLN A 360 29.64 9.92 -3.79
CA GLN A 360 29.19 8.81 -2.96
C GLN A 360 28.67 9.33 -1.62
N PHE A 361 27.42 8.96 -1.30
CA PHE A 361 26.90 9.01 0.06
C PHE A 361 26.13 7.71 0.36
N GLU A 362 26.21 7.27 1.61
CA GLU A 362 25.32 6.25 2.15
C GLU A 362 23.93 6.88 2.30
N TRP A 363 23.05 6.55 1.37
CA TRP A 363 21.68 7.01 1.48
C TRP A 363 20.99 6.30 2.64
N THR A 364 20.48 7.11 3.56
CA THR A 364 19.33 6.72 4.38
C THR A 364 18.09 7.15 3.58
N PHE A 365 17.80 6.45 2.49
CA PHE A 365 16.50 6.55 1.81
C PHE A 365 15.47 5.84 2.69
N LEU A 366 14.93 6.56 3.67
CA LEU A 366 13.57 6.32 4.13
C LEU A 366 12.64 6.73 2.95
N ASP A 367 11.63 5.91 2.62
CA ASP A 367 10.45 6.26 1.80
C ASP A 367 10.22 5.70 0.37
N LEU A 368 10.93 4.69 -0.14
CA LEU A 368 10.46 3.97 -1.36
C LEU A 368 10.67 2.47 -1.30
N GLY A 369 9.82 1.78 -0.53
CA GLY A 369 9.87 0.34 -0.28
C GLY A 369 10.34 -0.52 -1.46
N LEU A 370 11.41 -1.24 -1.20
CA LEU A 370 11.89 -2.35 -2.00
C LEU A 370 12.05 -3.51 -1.02
N ILE A 371 10.96 -4.24 -0.74
CA ILE A 371 11.11 -5.63 -0.34
C ILE A 371 11.26 -6.48 -1.59
N ILE A 372 12.32 -7.29 -1.57
CA ILE A 372 12.51 -8.41 -2.49
C ILE A 372 11.43 -9.46 -2.17
N GLY A 373 10.25 -9.27 -2.74
CA GLY A 373 9.24 -10.31 -2.95
C GLY A 373 9.36 -10.86 -4.38
N SER A 374 8.67 -11.96 -4.69
CA SER A 374 8.58 -12.44 -6.08
C SER A 374 7.82 -11.42 -6.92
N LEU A 375 8.53 -10.55 -7.62
CA LEU A 375 7.93 -9.62 -8.57
C LEU A 375 7.18 -10.42 -9.63
N ASN A 376 5.95 -10.00 -9.94
CA ASN A 376 5.32 -10.48 -11.16
C ASN A 376 6.04 -9.88 -12.39
N GLY A 377 5.70 -10.33 -13.60
CA GLY A 377 6.37 -9.90 -14.83
C GLY A 377 6.40 -8.38 -15.00
N ASP A 378 5.27 -7.74 -14.78
CA ASP A 378 5.09 -6.30 -15.00
C ASP A 378 5.83 -5.48 -13.93
N GLN A 379 5.76 -5.91 -12.67
CA GLN A 379 6.51 -5.27 -11.58
C GLN A 379 8.03 -5.38 -11.77
N PHE A 380 8.51 -6.52 -12.28
CA PHE A 380 9.92 -6.70 -12.55
C PHE A 380 10.40 -5.82 -13.71
N GLU A 381 9.61 -5.75 -14.78
CA GLU A 381 9.89 -4.85 -15.91
C GLU A 381 9.96 -3.40 -15.42
N GLU A 382 8.97 -2.93 -14.67
CA GLU A 382 8.94 -1.56 -14.14
C GLU A 382 10.12 -1.25 -13.20
N ALA A 383 10.45 -2.17 -12.28
CA ALA A 383 11.59 -2.02 -11.38
C ALA A 383 12.93 -1.96 -12.14
N LEU A 384 13.07 -2.78 -13.18
CA LEU A 384 14.24 -2.77 -14.06
C LEU A 384 14.33 -1.46 -14.84
N PHE A 385 13.21 -0.98 -15.40
CA PHE A 385 13.15 0.29 -16.13
C PHE A 385 13.67 1.45 -15.26
N ASN A 386 13.13 1.57 -14.05
CA ASN A 386 13.52 2.62 -13.11
C ASN A 386 15.02 2.58 -12.80
N ARG A 387 15.60 1.39 -12.61
CA ARG A 387 17.05 1.28 -12.37
C ARG A 387 17.90 1.60 -13.59
N LEU A 388 17.45 1.24 -14.78
CA LEU A 388 18.14 1.62 -16.02
C LEU A 388 18.15 3.15 -16.15
N VAL A 389 17.00 3.81 -16.01
CA VAL A 389 16.88 5.27 -16.15
C VAL A 389 17.78 6.04 -15.17
N CYS A 390 17.90 5.57 -13.92
CA CYS A 390 18.83 6.13 -12.92
C CYS A 390 20.32 6.02 -13.32
N LYS A 391 20.64 5.27 -14.37
CA LYS A 391 21.97 5.11 -14.96
C LYS A 391 22.08 5.74 -16.35
N SER A 392 21.12 6.59 -16.75
CA SER A 392 21.24 7.42 -17.96
C SER A 392 22.55 8.21 -17.95
N ASN A 393 23.09 8.49 -19.14
CA ASN A 393 24.39 9.13 -19.35
C ASN A 393 25.60 8.35 -18.80
N THR A 394 25.41 7.09 -18.39
CA THR A 394 26.50 6.18 -18.00
C THR A 394 26.51 4.92 -18.87
N THR A 395 27.65 4.25 -18.96
CA THR A 395 27.75 2.97 -19.67
C THR A 395 27.44 1.82 -18.71
N ILE A 396 26.34 1.11 -18.96
CA ILE A 396 25.98 -0.11 -18.25
C ILE A 396 26.56 -1.29 -19.03
N GLN A 397 27.34 -2.13 -18.36
CA GLN A 397 27.96 -3.31 -18.97
C GLN A 397 27.34 -4.57 -18.39
N PHE A 398 26.62 -5.34 -19.21
CA PHE A 398 26.11 -6.64 -18.82
C PHE A 398 26.99 -7.76 -19.37
N ASN A 399 27.52 -8.60 -18.48
CA ASN A 399 28.10 -9.87 -18.87
C ASN A 399 26.99 -10.79 -19.37
N ILE A 400 27.07 -11.22 -20.63
CA ILE A 400 26.05 -12.08 -21.23
C ILE A 400 26.50 -13.53 -21.28
N THR A 401 25.53 -14.44 -21.18
CA THR A 401 25.70 -15.85 -21.46
C THR A 401 24.91 -16.25 -22.69
N ASP A 402 25.07 -17.49 -23.15
CA ASP A 402 24.05 -18.15 -23.97
C ASP A 402 22.90 -18.70 -23.09
N LEU A 403 21.91 -19.31 -23.74
CA LEU A 403 20.77 -19.98 -23.08
C LEU A 403 21.15 -21.28 -22.35
N ASN A 404 22.43 -21.62 -22.25
CA ASN A 404 22.97 -22.72 -21.46
C ASN A 404 24.07 -22.24 -20.50
N ASN A 405 24.03 -20.96 -20.13
CA ASN A 405 24.92 -20.31 -19.17
C ASN A 405 26.41 -20.41 -19.52
N LYS A 406 26.77 -20.57 -20.79
CA LYS A 406 28.16 -20.41 -21.24
C LYS A 406 28.43 -18.92 -21.43
N ASN A 407 29.46 -18.43 -20.76
CA ASN A 407 29.89 -17.04 -20.87
C ASN A 407 30.12 -16.67 -22.34
N ARG A 408 29.59 -15.52 -22.72
CA ARG A 408 29.81 -14.89 -24.01
C ARG A 408 30.53 -13.56 -23.80
N ASN A 409 30.18 -12.58 -24.63
CA ASN A 409 30.76 -11.26 -24.67
C ASN A 409 30.05 -10.34 -23.65
N VAL A 410 30.14 -9.04 -23.85
CA VAL A 410 29.42 -8.03 -23.06
C VAL A 410 28.40 -7.32 -23.95
N VAL A 411 27.23 -6.99 -23.39
CA VAL A 411 26.30 -6.02 -23.99
C VAL A 411 26.47 -4.71 -23.24
N MET A 412 26.75 -3.64 -23.98
CA MET A 412 26.87 -2.29 -23.44
C MET A 412 25.60 -1.52 -23.75
N LEU A 413 24.97 -0.97 -22.72
CA LEU A 413 23.87 -0.02 -22.86
C LEU A 413 24.41 1.36 -22.49
N GLN A 414 24.35 2.29 -23.44
CA GLN A 414 24.66 3.69 -23.24
C GLN A 414 23.56 4.51 -23.90
N PHE A 415 22.86 5.28 -23.09
CA PHE A 415 21.77 6.13 -23.54
C PHE A 415 21.78 7.42 -22.74
N ASP A 416 21.36 8.49 -23.40
CA ASP A 416 21.41 9.86 -22.87
C ASP A 416 20.09 10.23 -22.18
N ASP A 417 18.98 9.60 -22.61
CA ASP A 417 17.62 9.86 -22.12
C ASP A 417 16.71 8.62 -22.30
N TYR A 418 15.44 8.72 -21.92
CA TYR A 418 14.43 7.68 -22.10
C TYR A 418 13.09 8.26 -22.58
N ALA A 419 12.30 7.44 -23.29
CA ALA A 419 10.94 7.82 -23.66
C ALA A 419 10.05 6.59 -23.91
N ILE A 420 8.74 6.80 -23.81
CA ILE A 420 7.73 5.77 -24.09
C ILE A 420 7.25 5.94 -25.53
N ILE A 421 7.21 4.85 -26.28
CA ILE A 421 6.63 4.83 -27.63
C ILE A 421 5.12 5.00 -27.49
N LYS A 422 4.55 5.97 -28.21
CA LYS A 422 3.10 6.21 -28.19
C LYS A 422 2.38 5.07 -28.89
N SER A 423 1.15 4.76 -28.47
CA SER A 423 0.33 3.70 -29.07
C SER A 423 0.06 3.87 -30.57
N SER A 424 0.18 5.09 -31.11
CA SER A 424 0.07 5.40 -32.53
C SER A 424 1.39 5.35 -33.30
N GLY A 425 2.52 5.24 -32.61
CA GLY A 425 3.88 5.21 -33.19
C GLY A 425 4.49 3.82 -33.13
N LEU A 426 5.47 3.55 -34.01
CA LEU A 426 6.19 2.27 -34.02
C LEU A 426 7.56 2.38 -33.34
N SER A 427 8.07 3.60 -33.19
CA SER A 427 9.33 3.97 -32.55
C SER A 427 9.26 5.41 -31.98
N LEU A 428 10.40 5.96 -31.55
CA LEU A 428 10.55 7.38 -31.21
C LEU A 428 10.85 8.27 -32.44
N GLY A 429 11.16 7.66 -33.59
CA GLY A 429 11.53 8.34 -34.82
C GLY A 429 13.02 8.73 -34.91
N PRO A 430 13.40 9.42 -36.00
CA PRO A 430 14.80 9.75 -36.27
C PRO A 430 15.43 10.65 -35.19
N GLY A 431 16.70 10.39 -34.87
CA GLY A 431 17.49 11.18 -33.91
C GLY A 431 17.44 10.68 -32.45
N PHE A 432 16.63 9.66 -32.16
CA PHE A 432 16.48 9.08 -30.82
C PHE A 432 17.30 7.81 -30.59
N ASN A 433 18.36 7.58 -31.38
CA ASN A 433 19.17 6.35 -31.32
C ASN A 433 19.93 6.14 -29.99
N LYS A 434 20.06 7.20 -29.19
CA LYS A 434 20.61 7.17 -27.83
C LYS A 434 19.55 7.31 -26.74
N VAL A 435 18.28 7.14 -27.06
CA VAL A 435 17.19 7.21 -26.09
C VAL A 435 16.65 5.81 -25.85
N LEU A 436 16.61 5.39 -24.59
CA LEU A 436 16.02 4.12 -24.20
C LEU A 436 14.50 4.19 -24.42
N SER A 437 14.03 3.49 -25.44
CA SER A 437 12.62 3.43 -25.81
C SER A 437 11.93 2.33 -25.01
N ARG A 438 10.86 2.65 -24.27
CA ARG A 438 9.97 1.67 -23.63
C ARG A 438 8.73 1.47 -24.49
N GLY A 439 8.38 0.20 -24.75
CA GLY A 439 7.12 -0.15 -25.40
C GLY A 439 5.90 0.29 -24.58
N PHE A 440 4.78 0.59 -25.24
CA PHE A 440 3.51 0.77 -24.54
C PHE A 440 2.88 -0.58 -24.15
N ASP A 441 1.80 -0.57 -23.37
CA ASP A 441 1.10 -1.82 -23.01
C ASP A 441 0.69 -2.61 -24.26
N ARG A 442 1.06 -3.89 -24.31
CA ARG A 442 0.89 -4.80 -25.46
C ARG A 442 1.72 -4.43 -26.69
N TYR A 443 2.75 -3.60 -26.54
CA TYR A 443 3.74 -3.42 -27.62
C TYR A 443 4.29 -4.81 -28.02
N PRO A 444 4.46 -5.08 -29.33
CA PRO A 444 4.81 -6.44 -29.74
C PRO A 444 6.18 -6.87 -29.18
N ARG A 445 6.29 -8.09 -28.65
CA ARG A 445 7.50 -8.91 -28.37
C ARG A 445 8.66 -8.35 -27.51
N PHE A 446 8.98 -7.06 -27.56
CA PHE A 446 10.11 -6.43 -26.87
C PHE A 446 9.61 -5.34 -25.93
N ASP A 447 10.20 -5.26 -24.74
CA ASP A 447 9.83 -4.29 -23.72
C ASP A 447 10.64 -2.99 -23.89
N TYR A 448 11.91 -3.12 -24.30
CA TYR A 448 12.78 -1.97 -24.54
C TYR A 448 13.56 -2.06 -25.86
N MET A 449 13.84 -0.88 -26.42
CA MET A 449 14.73 -0.72 -27.56
C MET A 449 15.74 0.40 -27.31
N LEU A 450 16.99 0.16 -27.68
CA LEU A 450 18.06 1.17 -27.66
C LEU A 450 18.83 1.09 -28.97
N GLY A 451 18.48 1.98 -29.90
CA GLY A 451 18.98 1.92 -31.26
C GLY A 451 18.72 0.52 -31.88
N PRO A 452 19.73 -0.21 -32.38
CA PRO A 452 19.53 -1.53 -32.96
C PRO A 452 19.52 -2.68 -31.92
N ILE A 453 19.46 -2.37 -30.62
CA ILE A 453 19.39 -3.36 -29.53
C ILE A 453 17.93 -3.51 -29.10
N PHE A 454 17.41 -4.74 -29.18
CA PHE A 454 16.07 -5.11 -28.75
C PHE A 454 16.13 -5.95 -27.49
N ILE A 455 15.32 -5.61 -26.48
CA ILE A 455 15.40 -6.20 -25.14
C ILE A 455 14.04 -6.76 -24.76
N GLN A 456 14.02 -8.04 -24.41
CA GLN A 456 12.87 -8.72 -23.83
C GLN A 456 13.17 -9.09 -22.39
N VAL A 457 12.18 -8.94 -21.51
CA VAL A 457 12.33 -9.04 -20.07
C VAL A 457 11.26 -9.95 -19.49
N SER A 458 11.67 -10.86 -18.62
CA SER A 458 10.68 -11.66 -17.88
C SER A 458 11.27 -12.27 -16.62
N VAL A 459 10.42 -12.47 -15.62
CA VAL A 459 10.74 -13.26 -14.43
C VAL A 459 10.83 -14.76 -14.72
N SER A 460 10.28 -15.24 -15.84
CA SER A 460 10.41 -16.64 -16.25
C SER A 460 11.77 -16.92 -16.92
N ASP A 461 12.15 -18.20 -17.03
CA ASP A 461 13.25 -18.57 -17.94
C ASP A 461 12.84 -18.35 -19.42
N PHE A 462 13.84 -18.27 -20.30
CA PHE A 462 13.62 -18.00 -21.72
C PHE A 462 12.70 -19.02 -22.39
N VAL A 463 12.78 -20.30 -22.02
CA VAL A 463 11.99 -21.36 -22.67
C VAL A 463 10.52 -21.20 -22.33
N THR A 464 10.23 -21.01 -21.05
CA THR A 464 8.89 -20.75 -20.55
C THR A 464 8.34 -19.47 -21.17
N HIS A 465 9.12 -18.39 -21.19
CA HIS A 465 8.68 -17.13 -21.75
C HIS A 465 8.44 -17.20 -23.27
N ASN A 466 9.40 -17.72 -24.04
CA ASN A 466 9.32 -17.83 -25.50
C ASN A 466 8.31 -18.90 -25.98
N SER A 467 7.73 -19.71 -25.09
CA SER A 467 6.70 -20.69 -25.44
C SER A 467 5.36 -20.07 -25.81
N LYS A 468 5.08 -18.85 -25.33
CA LYS A 468 3.82 -18.16 -25.59
C LYS A 468 3.88 -17.47 -26.96
N PRO A 469 2.79 -17.50 -27.76
CA PRO A 469 2.76 -16.81 -29.04
C PRO A 469 3.10 -15.31 -28.92
N SER A 470 2.58 -14.62 -27.90
CA SER A 470 2.76 -13.18 -27.71
C SER A 470 4.20 -12.74 -27.37
N THR A 471 5.09 -13.68 -27.04
CA THR A 471 6.46 -13.40 -26.57
C THR A 471 7.49 -14.23 -27.32
N ASN A 472 7.08 -15.01 -28.33
CA ASN A 472 7.99 -15.80 -29.14
C ASN A 472 8.77 -14.90 -30.10
N ILE A 473 10.10 -14.86 -29.94
CA ILE A 473 10.99 -14.00 -30.74
C ILE A 473 10.90 -14.28 -32.24
N ARG A 474 10.58 -15.51 -32.68
CA ARG A 474 10.44 -15.80 -34.12
C ARG A 474 9.39 -14.93 -34.80
N GLN A 475 8.34 -14.60 -34.07
CA GLN A 475 7.27 -13.76 -34.60
C GLN A 475 7.68 -12.30 -34.79
N ALA A 476 8.80 -11.85 -34.20
CA ALA A 476 9.35 -10.52 -34.48
C ALA A 476 10.00 -10.41 -35.87
N PHE A 477 10.29 -11.56 -36.51
CA PHE A 477 10.84 -11.68 -37.87
C PHE A 477 9.77 -12.05 -38.90
N GLU A 478 8.55 -12.37 -38.46
CA GLU A 478 7.42 -12.66 -39.32
C GLU A 478 6.65 -11.38 -39.64
N VAL A 479 6.00 -11.34 -40.81
CA VAL A 479 5.14 -10.22 -41.19
C VAL A 479 4.09 -10.00 -40.12
N MET A 480 4.00 -8.78 -39.59
CA MET A 480 3.04 -8.50 -38.51
C MET A 480 1.60 -8.57 -39.03
N SER A 481 0.71 -9.05 -38.16
CA SER A 481 -0.73 -8.88 -38.33
C SER A 481 -1.19 -7.56 -37.67
N ALA A 482 -2.29 -7.00 -38.15
CA ALA A 482 -2.90 -5.82 -37.55
C ALA A 482 -3.22 -6.05 -36.06
N GLN A 483 -2.89 -5.06 -35.22
CA GLN A 483 -3.10 -5.09 -33.77
C GLN A 483 -3.68 -3.74 -33.32
N ALA A 484 -4.21 -3.69 -32.09
CA ALA A 484 -4.77 -2.46 -31.53
C ALA A 484 -3.71 -1.35 -31.51
N GLY A 485 -3.93 -0.27 -32.26
CA GLY A 485 -3.01 0.87 -32.40
C GLY A 485 -2.10 0.84 -33.64
N ILE A 486 -1.98 -0.29 -34.33
CA ILE A 486 -1.12 -0.45 -35.52
C ILE A 486 -1.94 -0.95 -36.71
N SER A 487 -2.13 -0.09 -37.72
CA SER A 487 -2.91 -0.41 -38.92
C SER A 487 -2.13 -1.27 -39.92
N GLN A 488 -2.85 -2.00 -40.78
CA GLN A 488 -2.23 -2.78 -41.87
C GLN A 488 -1.42 -1.91 -42.83
N MET A 489 -1.85 -0.65 -43.02
CA MET A 489 -1.14 0.34 -43.84
C MET A 489 0.21 0.71 -43.22
N GLN A 490 0.29 0.85 -41.90
CA GLN A 490 1.55 1.08 -41.19
C GLN A 490 2.46 -0.15 -41.25
N ILE A 491 1.91 -1.36 -41.18
CA ILE A 491 2.70 -2.60 -41.28
C ILE A 491 3.37 -2.70 -42.64
N ASN A 492 2.60 -2.50 -43.72
CA ASN A 492 3.08 -2.53 -45.10
C ASN A 492 3.92 -3.79 -45.43
N GLY A 493 3.49 -4.95 -44.93
CA GLY A 493 4.16 -6.24 -45.17
C GLY A 493 5.48 -6.44 -44.42
N ARG A 494 5.84 -5.55 -43.48
CA ARG A 494 7.08 -5.64 -42.70
C ARG A 494 6.87 -6.41 -41.40
N ASN A 495 7.97 -6.95 -40.88
CA ASN A 495 8.00 -7.46 -39.51
C ASN A 495 8.27 -6.35 -38.49
N GLN A 496 8.20 -6.69 -37.20
CA GLN A 496 8.33 -5.70 -36.13
C GLN A 496 9.69 -5.00 -36.14
N ILE A 497 10.77 -5.75 -36.34
CA ILE A 497 12.15 -5.23 -36.30
C ILE A 497 12.36 -4.25 -37.46
N GLU A 498 11.92 -4.62 -38.66
CA GLU A 498 11.95 -3.77 -39.85
C GLU A 498 11.18 -2.47 -39.62
N MET A 499 9.97 -2.56 -39.04
CA MET A 499 9.14 -1.39 -38.75
C MET A 499 9.81 -0.40 -37.80
N TYR A 500 10.38 -0.88 -36.69
CA TYR A 500 11.09 -0.04 -35.74
C TYR A 500 12.33 0.61 -36.38
N LEU A 501 13.16 -0.17 -37.09
CA LEU A 501 14.39 0.33 -37.71
C LEU A 501 14.10 1.29 -38.86
N ASP A 502 13.08 1.04 -39.66
CA ASP A 502 12.67 1.94 -40.75
C ASP A 502 12.23 3.31 -40.24
N GLU A 503 11.50 3.37 -39.13
CA GLU A 503 11.13 4.65 -38.54
C GLU A 503 12.31 5.38 -37.89
N MET A 504 13.25 4.65 -37.29
CA MET A 504 14.42 5.24 -36.62
C MET A 504 15.50 5.69 -37.60
N TYR A 505 15.72 4.96 -38.69
CA TYR A 505 16.90 5.10 -39.57
C TYR A 505 16.57 5.23 -41.06
N GLY A 506 15.28 5.29 -41.41
CA GLY A 506 14.83 5.33 -42.81
C GLY A 506 14.64 3.93 -43.41
N SER A 507 13.97 3.87 -44.55
CA SER A 507 13.53 2.60 -45.15
C SER A 507 14.66 1.70 -45.67
N GLY A 508 14.30 0.45 -45.99
CA GLY A 508 15.17 -0.52 -46.65
C GLY A 508 15.80 -1.52 -45.68
N HIS A 509 15.27 -1.63 -44.45
CA HIS A 509 15.65 -2.69 -43.54
C HIS A 509 14.98 -4.01 -43.92
N SER A 510 15.71 -5.10 -43.74
CA SER A 510 15.19 -6.46 -43.79
C SER A 510 15.73 -7.24 -42.60
N ALA A 511 14.84 -7.95 -41.92
CA ALA A 511 15.18 -8.79 -40.78
C ALA A 511 14.63 -10.20 -41.00
N GLU A 512 15.53 -11.19 -41.01
CA GLU A 512 15.15 -12.60 -41.17
C GLU A 512 15.94 -13.51 -40.24
N ILE A 513 15.44 -14.73 -40.08
CA ILE A 513 16.17 -15.83 -39.45
C ILE A 513 16.68 -16.74 -40.56
N ASP A 514 18.01 -16.84 -40.69
CA ASP A 514 18.61 -17.65 -41.75
C ASP A 514 18.42 -19.16 -41.54
N SER A 515 18.86 -19.96 -42.52
CA SER A 515 18.82 -21.43 -42.46
C SER A 515 19.62 -22.06 -41.30
N ARG A 516 20.47 -21.27 -40.63
CA ARG A 516 21.28 -21.66 -39.47
C ARG A 516 20.70 -21.13 -38.15
N ASN A 517 19.47 -20.61 -38.16
CA ASN A 517 18.80 -19.95 -37.05
C ASN A 517 19.48 -18.66 -36.56
N LYS A 518 20.32 -18.04 -37.39
CA LYS A 518 20.96 -16.76 -37.04
C LYS A 518 20.09 -15.59 -37.40
N PHE A 519 20.15 -14.55 -36.59
CA PHE A 519 19.44 -13.30 -36.86
C PHE A 519 20.23 -12.49 -37.87
N VAL A 520 19.63 -12.26 -39.04
CA VAL A 520 20.24 -11.49 -40.13
C VAL A 520 19.41 -10.24 -40.32
N VAL A 521 19.99 -9.09 -39.96
CA VAL A 521 19.38 -7.78 -40.16
C VAL A 521 20.27 -6.94 -41.04
N THR A 522 19.70 -6.44 -42.13
CA THR A 522 20.41 -5.63 -43.13
C THR A 522 19.63 -4.36 -43.46
N GLN A 523 20.34 -3.31 -43.86
CA GLN A 523 19.79 -2.12 -44.50
C GLN A 523 20.39 -2.04 -45.90
N ASN A 524 19.54 -2.08 -46.93
CA ASN A 524 19.99 -2.09 -48.33
C ASN A 524 21.07 -3.15 -48.63
N GLY A 525 20.91 -4.34 -48.05
CA GLY A 525 21.83 -5.49 -48.21
C GLY A 525 23.12 -5.42 -47.38
N ARG A 526 23.34 -4.38 -46.56
CA ARG A 526 24.48 -4.28 -45.63
C ARG A 526 24.02 -4.58 -44.21
N HIS A 527 24.81 -5.34 -43.45
CA HIS A 527 24.46 -5.65 -42.05
C HIS A 527 24.29 -4.40 -41.19
N VAL A 528 23.23 -4.36 -40.38
CA VAL A 528 23.00 -3.29 -39.40
C VAL A 528 24.02 -3.42 -38.27
N PRO A 529 24.94 -2.46 -38.10
CA PRO A 529 25.96 -2.54 -37.07
C PRO A 529 25.34 -2.52 -35.67
N GLY A 530 25.84 -3.38 -34.78
CA GLY A 530 25.40 -3.40 -33.39
C GLY A 530 24.04 -4.04 -33.14
N PHE A 531 23.39 -4.64 -34.15
CA PHE A 531 22.13 -5.36 -33.95
C PHE A 531 22.29 -6.48 -32.92
N ARG A 532 21.40 -6.50 -31.92
CA ARG A 532 21.38 -7.47 -30.83
C ARG A 532 19.94 -7.70 -30.37
N ILE A 533 19.65 -8.95 -30.01
CA ILE A 533 18.48 -9.28 -29.20
C ILE A 533 18.98 -9.79 -27.85
N ALA A 534 18.57 -9.13 -26.78
CA ALA A 534 18.89 -9.49 -25.41
C ALA A 534 17.65 -9.99 -24.66
N TYR A 535 17.80 -11.08 -23.92
CA TYR A 535 16.80 -11.57 -22.98
C TYR A 535 17.30 -11.39 -21.56
N ILE A 536 16.56 -10.63 -20.77
CA ILE A 536 16.89 -10.28 -19.38
C ILE A 536 15.98 -11.08 -18.44
N ARG A 537 16.59 -11.97 -17.65
CA ARG A 537 15.86 -12.85 -16.73
C ARG A 537 15.75 -12.23 -15.33
N GLY A 538 14.54 -12.13 -14.82
CA GLY A 538 14.18 -11.57 -13.52
C GLY A 538 14.06 -12.55 -12.36
N SER A 539 14.47 -13.81 -12.54
CA SER A 539 14.50 -14.81 -11.47
C SER A 539 15.86 -15.46 -11.31
N PRO A 540 16.25 -15.82 -10.07
CA PRO A 540 17.49 -16.54 -9.81
C PRO A 540 17.58 -17.85 -10.59
N GLY A 541 18.80 -18.28 -10.86
CA GLY A 541 19.10 -19.63 -11.29
C GLY A 541 19.75 -19.74 -12.66
N ILE A 542 20.45 -20.87 -12.84
CA ILE A 542 21.29 -21.13 -13.99
C ILE A 542 20.43 -21.58 -15.18
N SER A 543 20.57 -20.89 -16.31
CA SER A 543 19.95 -21.30 -17.58
C SER A 543 20.60 -22.60 -18.10
N LYS A 544 19.82 -23.66 -18.33
CA LYS A 544 20.32 -24.99 -18.74
C LYS A 544 19.55 -25.52 -19.95
N HIS A 545 19.52 -24.77 -21.05
CA HIS A 545 18.72 -25.11 -22.23
C HIS A 545 19.60 -25.32 -23.48
N PRO A 546 20.40 -26.41 -23.55
CA PRO A 546 21.34 -26.63 -24.65
C PRO A 546 20.65 -26.76 -26.00
N ARG A 547 19.44 -27.33 -26.06
CA ARG A 547 18.64 -27.41 -27.30
C ARG A 547 18.24 -26.01 -27.80
N LYS A 548 17.89 -25.09 -26.89
CA LYS A 548 17.48 -23.73 -27.26
C LYS A 548 18.63 -22.86 -27.73
N VAL A 549 19.86 -23.17 -27.33
CA VAL A 549 21.06 -22.54 -27.92
C VAL A 549 21.17 -22.86 -29.42
N HIS A 550 20.68 -24.01 -29.89
CA HIS A 550 20.67 -24.33 -31.34
C HIS A 550 19.51 -23.66 -32.09
N GLU A 551 18.38 -23.47 -31.42
CA GLU A 551 17.21 -22.78 -31.99
C GLU A 551 17.37 -21.25 -32.02
N PHE A 552 18.10 -20.69 -31.05
CA PHE A 552 18.33 -19.25 -30.89
C PHE A 552 19.79 -18.97 -30.51
N PRO A 553 20.74 -19.24 -31.43
CA PRO A 553 22.16 -19.11 -31.15
C PRO A 553 22.60 -17.67 -30.88
N ASP A 554 21.84 -16.67 -31.33
CA ASP A 554 22.24 -15.25 -31.27
C ASP A 554 21.58 -14.46 -30.12
N VAL A 555 20.68 -15.09 -29.34
CA VAL A 555 20.08 -14.44 -28.16
C VAL A 555 21.14 -14.26 -27.08
N ALA A 556 21.34 -13.00 -26.67
CA ALA A 556 22.19 -12.64 -25.56
C ALA A 556 21.41 -12.76 -24.25
N HIS A 557 21.81 -13.65 -23.35
CA HIS A 557 21.13 -13.85 -22.08
C HIS A 557 21.81 -13.04 -20.97
N VAL A 558 21.05 -12.21 -20.25
CA VAL A 558 21.51 -11.52 -19.03
C VAL A 558 20.84 -12.20 -17.84
N THR A 559 21.66 -12.73 -16.91
CA THR A 559 21.15 -13.45 -15.74
C THR A 559 20.66 -12.49 -14.66
N PHE A 560 19.81 -13.00 -13.77
CA PHE A 560 19.33 -12.24 -12.62
C PHE A 560 20.45 -11.76 -11.71
N GLU A 561 21.48 -12.60 -11.51
CA GLU A 561 22.64 -12.27 -10.70
C GLU A 561 23.45 -11.14 -11.33
N GLU A 562 23.58 -11.11 -12.66
CA GLU A 562 24.24 -10.02 -13.37
C GLU A 562 23.47 -8.70 -13.25
N ILE A 563 22.14 -8.74 -13.42
CA ILE A 563 21.28 -7.57 -13.23
C ILE A 563 21.42 -7.04 -11.80
N THR A 564 21.31 -7.92 -10.81
CA THR A 564 21.39 -7.56 -9.40
C THR A 564 22.74 -6.92 -9.10
N ARG A 565 23.83 -7.51 -9.62
CA ARG A 565 25.18 -7.00 -9.46
C ARG A 565 25.40 -5.64 -10.14
N GLN A 566 24.81 -5.38 -11.31
CA GLN A 566 25.07 -4.14 -12.04
C GLN A 566 24.14 -3.00 -11.63
N LEU A 567 22.88 -3.32 -11.32
CA LEU A 567 21.82 -2.33 -11.12
C LEU A 567 21.31 -2.25 -9.68
N PHE A 568 21.46 -3.31 -8.88
CA PHE A 568 20.85 -3.44 -7.55
C PHE A 568 21.87 -3.76 -6.44
N ARG A 569 23.16 -3.44 -6.65
CA ARG A 569 24.33 -3.82 -5.83
C ARG A 569 24.25 -3.52 -4.31
N ASN A 570 23.28 -2.70 -3.88
CA ASN A 570 23.11 -2.23 -2.51
C ASN A 570 21.81 -2.73 -1.84
N ILE A 571 21.15 -3.74 -2.42
CA ILE A 571 20.00 -4.41 -1.79
C ILE A 571 20.52 -5.77 -1.28
N VAL A 572 20.84 -5.82 0.02
CA VAL A 572 21.13 -7.06 0.77
C VAL A 572 20.01 -7.29 1.75
#